data_AF-A0A820WFF4-F1
#
_entry.id   AF-A0A820WFF4-F1
#
_cell.length_a   1.000
_cell.length_b   1.000
_cell.length_c   1.000
_cell.angle_alpha   90.00
_cell.angle_beta   90.00
_cell.angle_gamma   90.00
#
_symmetry.space_group_name_H-M   'P 1'
#
loop_
_entity.id
_entity.type
_entity.pdbx_description
1 polymer ?
#
loop_
_entity_poly.entity_id
_entity_poly.type
_entity_poly.pdbx_seq_one_letter_code
_entity_poly.pdbx_strand_id
1 'polypeptide(L)'
;IINWNGNTWTMSCDFYGNDLSNVRISGEGCGGKCAETQGCTHFTWTQWNGGTCWMKKGPVSKANAFPTNDPHMVCGVISESQPSTGNIINIINRGSQSIKVGFFKNLGSYQPSFVAEKIVTILPGATVTVSLANGWEGRLQKLTGAPADPATWAEIHFNAWQDMTFCDISLIRGFNGAMVFSSVDGSVRTGFTNDLRPGAPYKFKVKDSNGYDVLQPTEPFTGGRNDELVAYYRGQVSQGNAYIIPDDHASSHGTTDKRMNLEIY
;
A
#
# COMPACT_ATOMS: atom_id res chain seq x y z
N ILE A 1 -0.36 -18.91 -27.59
CA ILE A 1 -0.51 -17.60 -26.93
C ILE A 1 -0.32 -17.85 -25.44
N ILE A 2 0.53 -17.07 -24.77
CA ILE A 2 0.81 -17.24 -23.34
C ILE A 2 -0.27 -16.49 -22.53
N ASN A 3 -0.98 -17.19 -21.66
CA ASN A 3 -2.08 -16.64 -20.86
C ASN A 3 -1.61 -16.41 -19.43
N TRP A 4 -1.29 -15.16 -19.09
CA TRP A 4 -0.73 -14.83 -17.78
C TRP A 4 -1.76 -14.90 -16.65
N ASN A 5 -1.38 -15.56 -15.55
CA ASN A 5 -2.13 -15.54 -14.29
C ASN A 5 -1.79 -14.25 -13.55
N GLY A 6 -2.55 -13.20 -13.82
CA GLY A 6 -2.29 -11.86 -13.30
C GLY A 6 -0.96 -11.29 -13.79
N ASN A 7 -0.15 -10.75 -12.87
CA ASN A 7 1.10 -10.08 -13.20
C ASN A 7 2.38 -10.89 -13.07
N THR A 8 2.30 -12.15 -12.63
CA THR A 8 3.46 -12.82 -12.02
C THR A 8 3.91 -14.09 -12.73
N TRP A 9 3.01 -14.99 -13.19
CA TRP A 9 3.41 -16.28 -13.76
C TRP A 9 2.36 -16.89 -14.71
N THR A 10 2.74 -17.97 -15.40
CA THR A 10 1.86 -18.77 -16.26
C THR A 10 2.42 -20.17 -16.50
N MET A 11 1.57 -21.07 -17.00
CA MET A 11 1.93 -22.43 -17.39
C MET A 11 2.39 -22.47 -18.85
N SER A 12 3.06 -23.56 -19.24
CA SER A 12 3.48 -23.82 -20.62
C SER A 12 4.36 -22.71 -21.20
N CYS A 13 5.31 -22.23 -20.40
CA CYS A 13 6.22 -21.17 -20.81
C CYS A 13 7.61 -21.34 -20.23
N ASP A 14 8.56 -20.65 -20.84
CA ASP A 14 9.97 -20.60 -20.43
C ASP A 14 10.62 -19.28 -20.87
N PHE A 15 11.81 -19.01 -20.33
CA PHE A 15 12.72 -17.95 -20.70
C PHE A 15 14.09 -18.52 -21.08
N TYR A 16 14.67 -18.00 -22.15
CA TYR A 16 15.93 -18.51 -22.67
C TYR A 16 17.12 -18.11 -21.79
N GLY A 17 17.86 -19.10 -21.29
CA GLY A 17 19.13 -18.91 -20.59
C GLY A 17 19.03 -18.13 -19.28
N ASN A 18 20.09 -17.36 -18.97
CA ASN A 18 20.20 -16.48 -17.80
C ASN A 18 20.05 -17.15 -16.42
N ASP A 19 20.31 -18.45 -16.31
CA ASP A 19 20.24 -19.18 -15.05
C ASP A 19 21.24 -18.61 -14.03
N LEU A 20 20.71 -18.16 -12.90
CA LEU A 20 21.43 -17.69 -11.73
C LEU A 20 21.75 -18.85 -10.80
N SER A 21 20.74 -19.68 -10.49
CA SER A 21 20.86 -20.87 -9.65
C SER A 21 19.65 -21.78 -9.85
N ASN A 22 19.67 -22.99 -9.29
CA ASN A 22 18.52 -23.88 -9.30
C ASN A 22 18.32 -24.57 -7.94
N VAL A 23 17.08 -24.97 -7.66
CA VAL A 23 16.73 -25.74 -6.47
C VAL A 23 15.56 -26.67 -6.76
N ARG A 24 15.56 -27.84 -6.10
CA ARG A 24 14.44 -28.77 -6.14
C ARG A 24 13.30 -28.25 -5.26
N ILE A 25 12.16 -27.95 -5.86
CA ILE A 25 10.96 -27.39 -5.20
C ILE A 25 9.74 -27.64 -6.08
N SER A 26 8.52 -27.49 -5.56
CA SER A 26 7.30 -27.54 -6.38
C SER A 26 7.19 -26.33 -7.31
N GLY A 27 6.37 -26.45 -8.36
CA GLY A 27 6.15 -25.36 -9.32
C GLY A 27 5.58 -24.11 -8.66
N GLU A 28 4.64 -24.29 -7.72
CA GLU A 28 4.02 -23.22 -6.95
C GLU A 28 5.04 -22.45 -6.08
N GLY A 29 6.07 -23.14 -5.58
CA GLY A 29 7.11 -22.54 -4.75
C GLY A 29 8.19 -21.78 -5.54
N CYS A 30 8.28 -21.96 -6.85
CA CYS A 30 9.40 -21.43 -7.64
C CYS A 30 9.41 -19.89 -7.70
N GLY A 31 8.23 -19.26 -7.80
CA GLY A 31 8.13 -17.80 -7.81
C GLY A 31 8.56 -17.14 -6.50
N GLY A 32 8.14 -17.70 -5.36
CA GLY A 32 8.60 -17.24 -4.04
C GLY A 32 10.10 -17.41 -3.86
N LYS A 33 10.63 -18.56 -4.29
CA LYS A 33 12.07 -18.83 -4.21
C LYS A 33 12.91 -17.86 -5.05
N CYS A 34 12.44 -17.53 -6.26
CA CYS A 34 13.07 -16.49 -7.06
C CYS A 34 13.01 -15.13 -6.38
N ALA A 35 11.86 -14.72 -5.83
CA ALA A 35 11.75 -13.45 -5.10
C ALA A 35 12.70 -13.34 -3.88
N GLU A 36 12.98 -14.45 -3.18
CA GLU A 36 13.96 -14.50 -2.08
C GLU A 36 15.42 -14.47 -2.54
N THR A 37 15.67 -14.83 -3.80
CA THR A 37 17.03 -15.02 -4.30
C THR A 37 17.56 -13.72 -4.87
N GLN A 38 18.58 -13.16 -4.21
CA GLN A 38 19.19 -11.90 -4.61
C GLN A 38 19.62 -11.92 -6.09
N GLY A 39 19.10 -10.98 -6.87
CA GLY A 39 19.38 -10.83 -8.30
C GLY A 39 18.51 -11.70 -9.23
N CYS A 40 17.56 -12.46 -8.70
CA CYS A 40 16.58 -13.16 -9.51
C CYS A 40 15.52 -12.18 -10.03
N THR A 41 15.32 -12.16 -11.34
CA THR A 41 14.34 -11.29 -12.01
C THR A 41 13.21 -12.10 -12.64
N HIS A 42 13.42 -13.39 -12.87
CA HIS A 42 12.44 -14.31 -13.45
C HIS A 42 12.82 -15.75 -13.15
N PHE A 43 11.90 -16.67 -13.41
CA PHE A 43 12.12 -18.08 -13.16
C PHE A 43 11.45 -18.96 -14.21
N THR A 44 11.94 -20.19 -14.30
CA THR A 44 11.27 -21.32 -14.96
C THR A 44 11.28 -22.50 -14.02
N TRP A 45 10.18 -23.23 -13.91
CA TRP A 45 10.10 -24.52 -13.24
C TRP A 45 9.88 -25.63 -14.26
N THR A 46 10.57 -26.76 -14.07
CA THR A 46 10.43 -27.97 -14.90
C THR A 46 10.30 -29.22 -14.06
N GLN A 47 9.81 -30.31 -14.66
CA GLN A 47 9.73 -31.62 -13.99
C GLN A 47 11.10 -32.30 -13.79
N TRP A 48 12.19 -31.66 -14.23
CA TRP A 48 13.54 -32.23 -14.11
C TRP A 48 13.87 -32.59 -12.65
N ASN A 49 14.42 -33.78 -12.45
CA ASN A 49 14.72 -34.36 -11.12
C ASN A 49 13.56 -34.33 -10.12
N GLY A 50 12.34 -34.51 -10.61
CA GLY A 50 11.13 -34.51 -9.78
C GLY A 50 10.73 -33.12 -9.31
N GLY A 51 11.04 -32.09 -10.10
CA GLY A 51 10.62 -30.71 -9.88
C GLY A 51 11.78 -29.78 -9.54
N THR A 52 12.21 -28.97 -10.50
CA THR A 52 13.34 -28.04 -10.32
C THR A 52 12.98 -26.64 -10.77
N CYS A 53 13.21 -25.68 -9.88
CA CYS A 53 13.11 -24.25 -10.13
C CYS A 53 14.45 -23.71 -10.60
N TRP A 54 14.45 -23.09 -11.77
CA TRP A 54 15.55 -22.39 -12.40
C TRP A 54 15.35 -20.89 -12.18
N MET A 55 16.09 -20.33 -11.24
CA MET A 55 16.09 -18.91 -10.92
C MET A 55 16.99 -18.20 -11.91
N LYS A 56 16.52 -17.11 -12.51
CA LYS A 56 17.20 -16.42 -13.62
C LYS A 56 17.38 -14.94 -13.34
N LYS A 57 18.38 -14.33 -13.97
CA LYS A 57 18.79 -12.92 -13.74
C LYS A 57 18.76 -12.08 -15.01
N GLY A 58 18.90 -10.77 -14.85
CA GLY A 58 19.01 -9.82 -15.96
C GLY A 58 17.66 -9.24 -16.41
N PRO A 59 17.69 -8.27 -17.34
CA PRO A 59 16.50 -7.57 -17.79
C PRO A 59 15.53 -8.53 -18.49
N VAL A 60 14.26 -8.51 -18.08
CA VAL A 60 13.23 -9.40 -18.61
C VAL A 60 11.86 -8.74 -18.55
N SER A 61 11.00 -9.10 -19.49
CA SER A 61 9.59 -8.76 -19.49
C SER A 61 8.76 -9.98 -19.89
N LYS A 62 7.45 -9.93 -19.69
CA LYS A 62 6.53 -10.97 -20.16
C LYS A 62 6.64 -11.26 -21.66
N ALA A 63 7.06 -10.27 -22.46
CA ALA A 63 7.24 -10.43 -23.91
C ALA A 63 8.44 -11.32 -24.27
N ASN A 64 9.35 -11.57 -23.32
CA ASN A 64 10.51 -12.45 -23.52
C ASN A 64 10.19 -13.93 -23.26
N ALA A 65 9.01 -14.23 -22.70
CA ALA A 65 8.59 -15.61 -22.48
C ALA A 65 8.17 -16.24 -23.82
N PHE A 66 8.56 -17.50 -24.04
CA PHE A 66 8.11 -18.29 -25.17
C PHE A 66 7.26 -19.48 -24.70
N PRO A 67 6.25 -19.89 -25.49
CA PRO A 67 5.41 -21.01 -25.12
C PRO A 67 6.17 -22.34 -25.27
N THR A 68 5.88 -23.30 -24.41
CA THR A 68 6.39 -24.67 -24.49
C THR A 68 5.24 -25.65 -24.71
N ASN A 69 5.57 -26.86 -25.18
CA ASN A 69 4.60 -27.95 -25.35
C ASN A 69 4.39 -28.75 -24.05
N ASP A 70 5.10 -28.41 -22.97
CA ASP A 70 4.97 -29.07 -21.68
C ASP A 70 3.95 -28.32 -20.80
N PRO A 71 2.77 -28.90 -20.53
CA PRO A 71 1.74 -28.27 -19.71
C PRO A 71 2.12 -28.13 -18.24
N HIS A 72 3.20 -28.79 -17.78
CA HIS A 72 3.66 -28.73 -16.41
C HIS A 72 4.75 -27.69 -16.17
N MET A 73 5.38 -27.17 -17.22
CA MET A 73 6.33 -26.07 -17.06
C MET A 73 5.63 -24.80 -16.60
N VAL A 74 6.27 -24.08 -15.68
CA VAL A 74 5.78 -22.81 -15.15
C VAL A 74 6.86 -21.78 -15.32
N CYS A 75 6.56 -20.59 -15.81
CA CYS A 75 7.51 -19.49 -15.81
C CYS A 75 6.86 -18.22 -15.29
N GLY A 76 7.68 -17.32 -14.77
CA GLY A 76 7.21 -16.07 -14.21
C GLY A 76 8.26 -14.98 -14.20
N VAL A 77 7.79 -13.73 -14.21
CA VAL A 77 8.64 -12.56 -14.01
C VAL A 77 8.43 -12.05 -12.59
N ILE A 78 9.53 -11.75 -11.91
CA ILE A 78 9.49 -10.99 -10.68
C ILE A 78 9.45 -9.52 -11.11
N SER A 79 8.25 -8.92 -11.13
CA SER A 79 8.14 -7.47 -11.34
C SER A 79 9.06 -6.78 -10.34
N GLU A 80 9.94 -5.90 -10.81
CA GLU A 80 10.87 -5.15 -9.96
C GLU A 80 10.13 -4.66 -8.71
N SER A 81 10.57 -5.16 -7.54
CA SER A 81 10.03 -4.96 -6.18
C SER A 81 8.74 -5.70 -5.78
N GLN A 82 8.83 -7.01 -5.51
CA GLN A 82 8.03 -7.62 -4.44
C GLN A 82 8.99 -8.35 -3.48
N PRO A 83 9.44 -7.70 -2.40
CA PRO A 83 10.07 -8.41 -1.30
C PRO A 83 9.08 -9.44 -0.75
N SER A 84 9.37 -10.73 -0.85
CA SER A 84 8.61 -11.77 -0.13
C SER A 84 8.87 -11.75 1.38
N THR A 85 9.76 -10.85 1.84
CA THR A 85 10.10 -10.62 3.24
C THR A 85 10.12 -9.11 3.52
N GLY A 86 9.40 -8.66 4.54
CA GLY A 86 9.39 -7.27 5.00
C GLY A 86 8.05 -6.54 4.83
N ASN A 87 8.01 -5.31 5.32
CA ASN A 87 6.80 -4.50 5.35
C ASN A 87 6.60 -3.81 4.01
N ILE A 88 5.41 -3.97 3.43
CA ILE A 88 5.07 -3.46 2.11
C ILE A 88 3.75 -2.71 2.17
N ILE A 89 3.71 -1.57 1.49
CA ILE A 89 2.47 -0.86 1.17
C ILE A 89 2.37 -0.67 -0.35
N ASN A 90 1.30 -1.18 -0.94
CA ASN A 90 0.89 -0.86 -2.30
C ASN A 90 -0.02 0.38 -2.26
N ILE A 91 0.46 1.51 -2.79
CA ILE A 91 -0.33 2.75 -2.85
C ILE A 91 -1.00 2.82 -4.21
N ILE A 92 -2.33 2.92 -4.22
CA ILE A 92 -3.16 2.87 -5.42
C ILE A 92 -3.87 4.21 -5.56
N ASN A 93 -3.61 4.92 -6.65
CA ASN A 93 -4.33 6.14 -6.98
C ASN A 93 -5.61 5.80 -7.75
N ARG A 94 -6.76 5.90 -7.09
CA ARG A 94 -8.09 5.70 -7.68
C ARG A 94 -8.66 6.98 -8.29
N GLY A 95 -7.98 8.12 -8.11
CA GLY A 95 -8.36 9.42 -8.66
C GLY A 95 -7.94 9.63 -10.12
N SER A 96 -8.39 10.73 -10.69
CA SER A 96 -8.13 11.13 -12.08
C SER A 96 -6.89 12.00 -12.28
N GLN A 97 -6.24 12.43 -11.19
CA GLN A 97 -5.06 13.30 -11.22
C GLN A 97 -3.86 12.61 -10.60
N SER A 98 -2.65 12.97 -11.04
CA SER A 98 -1.43 12.52 -10.39
C SER A 98 -1.38 13.01 -8.95
N ILE A 99 -1.00 12.15 -8.00
CA ILE A 99 -0.90 12.50 -6.59
C ILE A 99 0.53 12.31 -6.08
N LYS A 100 0.91 13.08 -5.06
CA LYS A 100 2.10 12.84 -4.24
C LYS A 100 1.68 12.34 -2.87
N VAL A 101 2.35 11.31 -2.38
CA VAL A 101 2.11 10.75 -1.04
C VAL A 101 3.42 10.81 -0.26
N GLY A 102 3.39 11.50 0.87
CA GLY A 102 4.50 11.59 1.81
C GLY A 102 4.38 10.53 2.92
N PHE A 103 5.53 9.99 3.33
CA PHE A 103 5.69 9.08 4.45
C PHE A 103 6.35 9.83 5.61
N PHE A 104 5.66 9.90 6.75
CA PHE A 104 6.11 10.65 7.91
C PHE A 104 6.21 9.72 9.11
N LYS A 105 7.45 9.46 9.54
CA LYS A 105 7.73 8.64 10.71
C LYS A 105 7.29 9.35 12.00
N ASN A 106 6.77 8.61 12.96
CA ASN A 106 6.49 9.14 14.29
C ASN A 106 7.81 9.44 15.03
N LEU A 107 7.87 10.57 15.74
CA LEU A 107 9.05 10.97 16.53
C LEU A 107 8.91 10.63 18.02
N GLY A 108 7.73 10.13 18.42
CA GLY A 108 7.36 9.77 19.78
C GLY A 108 5.84 9.77 19.95
N SER A 109 5.37 9.45 21.15
CA SER A 109 3.94 9.46 21.48
C SER A 109 3.34 10.84 21.20
N TYR A 110 2.32 10.88 20.33
CA TYR A 110 1.60 12.10 19.94
C TYR A 110 2.46 13.18 19.25
N GLN A 111 3.65 12.84 18.75
CA GLN A 111 4.56 13.77 18.05
C GLN A 111 4.74 13.39 16.58
N PRO A 112 3.86 13.89 15.68
CA PRO A 112 4.00 13.65 14.25
C PRO A 112 5.18 14.44 13.67
N SER A 113 6.03 13.78 12.85
CA SER A 113 6.98 14.50 11.99
C SER A 113 6.23 15.22 10.86
N PHE A 114 6.72 16.40 10.45
CA PHE A 114 6.32 17.06 9.20
C PHE A 114 7.42 17.04 8.13
N VAL A 115 8.50 16.32 8.41
CA VAL A 115 9.56 16.03 7.45
C VAL A 115 9.31 14.64 6.88
N ALA A 116 9.02 14.59 5.58
CA ALA A 116 8.80 13.33 4.90
C ALA A 116 10.12 12.56 4.79
N GLU A 117 10.14 11.30 5.23
CA GLU A 117 11.25 10.37 4.99
C GLU A 117 11.31 9.96 3.52
N LYS A 118 10.14 9.90 2.88
CA LYS A 118 9.96 9.52 1.48
C LYS A 118 8.74 10.23 0.90
N ILE A 119 8.83 10.63 -0.37
CA ILE A 119 7.69 11.08 -1.16
C ILE A 119 7.66 10.26 -2.44
N VAL A 120 6.49 9.71 -2.76
CA VAL A 120 6.26 9.01 -4.02
C VAL A 120 5.21 9.75 -4.85
N THR A 121 5.35 9.69 -6.17
CA THR A 121 4.35 10.21 -7.11
C THR A 121 3.62 9.03 -7.74
N ILE A 122 2.29 9.05 -7.70
CA ILE A 122 1.44 7.99 -8.27
C ILE A 122 0.56 8.59 -9.36
N LEU A 123 0.71 8.10 -10.59
CA LEU A 123 -0.14 8.48 -11.72
C LEU A 123 -1.58 7.97 -11.54
N PRO A 124 -2.59 8.56 -12.20
CA PRO A 124 -3.96 8.06 -12.16
C PRO A 124 -4.05 6.57 -12.52
N GLY A 125 -4.76 5.79 -11.70
CA GLY A 125 -4.93 4.35 -11.88
C GLY A 125 -3.68 3.49 -11.62
N ALA A 126 -2.52 4.11 -11.36
CA ALA A 126 -1.28 3.38 -11.11
C ALA A 126 -1.20 2.87 -9.66
N THR A 127 -0.34 1.88 -9.46
CA THR A 127 0.07 1.39 -8.15
C THR A 127 1.57 1.63 -7.99
N VAL A 128 1.98 2.17 -6.83
CA VAL A 128 3.39 2.25 -6.42
C VAL A 128 3.58 1.40 -5.17
N THR A 129 4.50 0.44 -5.23
CA THR A 129 4.85 -0.40 -4.09
C THR A 129 6.01 0.23 -3.33
N VAL A 130 5.88 0.32 -2.00
CA VAL A 130 6.92 0.84 -1.12
C VAL A 130 7.25 -0.19 -0.05
N SER A 131 8.54 -0.51 0.08
CA SER A 131 9.06 -1.28 1.22
C SER A 131 9.45 -0.33 2.37
N LEU A 132 9.11 -0.75 3.58
CA LEU A 132 9.38 -0.05 4.84
C LEU A 132 10.17 -0.95 5.80
N ALA A 133 10.95 -0.32 6.68
CA ALA A 133 11.75 -1.02 7.67
C ALA A 133 10.88 -1.81 8.67
N ASN A 134 11.47 -2.82 9.33
CA ASN A 134 10.85 -3.48 10.47
C ASN A 134 10.54 -2.44 11.56
N GLY A 135 9.35 -2.51 12.17
CA GLY A 135 8.94 -1.56 13.20
C GLY A 135 8.63 -0.16 12.68
N TRP A 136 8.46 0.01 11.36
CA TRP A 136 8.11 1.33 10.83
C TRP A 136 6.73 1.74 11.33
N GLU A 137 6.69 2.90 11.99
CA GLU A 137 5.51 3.51 12.56
C GLU A 137 5.41 4.95 12.06
N GLY A 138 4.23 5.31 11.55
CA GLY A 138 3.98 6.65 11.10
C GLY A 138 2.70 6.75 10.28
N ARG A 139 2.67 7.78 9.43
CA ARG A 139 1.53 8.04 8.56
C ARG A 139 1.93 8.22 7.11
N LEU A 140 0.98 7.92 6.24
CA LEU A 140 0.97 8.28 4.84
C LEU A 140 -0.05 9.41 4.64
N GLN A 141 0.33 10.41 3.86
CA GLN A 141 -0.50 11.60 3.64
C GLN A 141 -0.42 12.02 2.17
N LYS A 142 -1.58 12.22 1.54
CA LYS A 142 -1.67 12.88 0.22
C LYS A 142 -1.26 14.34 0.38
N LEU A 143 -0.29 14.78 -0.40
CA LEU A 143 0.24 16.14 -0.37
C LEU A 143 -0.49 17.00 -1.41
N THR A 144 -1.55 17.70 -0.97
CA THR A 144 -2.20 18.75 -1.78
C THR A 144 -1.55 20.11 -1.57
N GLY A 145 -1.05 20.37 -0.35
CA GLY A 145 -0.27 21.54 0.06
C GLY A 145 0.95 21.15 0.91
N ALA A 146 1.26 21.96 1.91
CA ALA A 146 2.33 21.71 2.88
C ALA A 146 1.99 20.51 3.79
N PRO A 147 2.99 19.80 4.34
CA PRO A 147 2.74 18.67 5.26
C PRO A 147 1.90 19.00 6.50
N ALA A 148 1.91 20.26 6.93
CA ALA A 148 1.15 20.75 8.08
C ALA A 148 -0.30 21.16 7.75
N ASP A 149 -0.68 21.18 6.47
CA ASP A 149 -2.04 21.51 6.07
C ASP A 149 -3.03 20.41 6.48
N PRO A 150 -4.33 20.74 6.63
CA PRO A 150 -5.35 19.76 6.95
C PRO A 150 -5.41 18.63 5.92
N ALA A 151 -5.28 17.39 6.38
CA ALA A 151 -5.22 16.24 5.50
C ALA A 151 -5.71 14.96 6.18
N THR A 152 -6.24 14.05 5.37
CA THR A 152 -6.56 12.69 5.81
C THR A 152 -5.26 11.95 6.08
N TRP A 153 -5.15 11.31 7.24
CA TRP A 153 -3.99 10.52 7.62
C TRP A 153 -4.31 9.05 7.49
N ALA A 154 -3.40 8.30 6.87
CA ALA A 154 -3.42 6.85 6.85
C ALA A 154 -2.29 6.37 7.78
N GLU A 155 -2.63 5.96 9.00
CA GLU A 155 -1.68 5.63 10.07
C GLU A 155 -1.41 4.13 10.07
N ILE A 156 -0.14 3.75 10.27
CA ILE A 156 0.27 2.34 10.27
C ILE A 156 1.49 2.11 11.17
N HIS A 157 1.47 0.98 11.88
CA HIS A 157 2.55 0.47 12.71
C HIS A 157 2.80 -1.00 12.35
N PHE A 158 3.90 -1.27 11.66
CA PHE A 158 4.32 -2.63 11.35
C PHE A 158 5.12 -3.27 12.49
N ASN A 159 5.04 -4.59 12.63
CA ASN A 159 5.79 -5.37 13.64
C ASN A 159 5.60 -4.84 15.07
N ALA A 160 4.38 -4.39 15.36
CA ALA A 160 4.01 -3.84 16.66
C ALA A 160 3.84 -4.96 17.70
N TRP A 161 2.94 -4.76 18.66
CA TRP A 161 2.61 -5.78 19.65
C TRP A 161 2.22 -7.11 18.97
N GLN A 162 2.80 -8.21 19.46
CA GLN A 162 2.67 -9.56 18.87
C GLN A 162 3.09 -9.66 17.39
N ASP A 163 4.03 -8.82 16.94
CA ASP A 163 4.47 -8.75 15.54
C ASP A 163 3.32 -8.46 14.57
N MET A 164 2.25 -7.81 15.05
CA MET A 164 1.12 -7.44 14.23
C MET A 164 1.38 -6.15 13.43
N THR A 165 0.59 -5.95 12.39
CA THR A 165 0.47 -4.68 11.69
C THR A 165 -0.83 -4.02 12.12
N PHE A 166 -0.76 -2.83 12.71
CA PHE A 166 -1.94 -2.02 13.02
C PHE A 166 -2.08 -0.89 12.03
N CYS A 167 -3.31 -0.60 11.60
CA CYS A 167 -3.59 0.51 10.72
C CYS A 167 -4.96 1.15 11.00
N ASP A 168 -5.07 2.41 10.60
CA ASP A 168 -6.30 3.18 10.66
C ASP A 168 -6.28 4.37 9.68
N ILE A 169 -7.48 4.91 9.43
CA ILE A 169 -7.66 6.18 8.73
C ILE A 169 -8.07 7.22 9.78
N SER A 170 -7.54 8.42 9.71
CA SER A 170 -7.76 9.47 10.70
C SER A 170 -8.11 10.80 10.05
N LEU A 171 -9.19 11.40 10.56
CA LEU A 171 -9.71 12.72 10.20
C LEU A 171 -9.44 13.76 11.28
N ILE A 172 -8.75 13.36 12.36
CA ILE A 172 -8.41 14.23 13.49
C ILE A 172 -7.66 15.47 13.00
N ARG A 173 -6.77 15.30 12.03
CA ARG A 173 -5.92 16.35 11.45
C ARG A 173 -6.45 16.93 10.13
N GLY A 174 -7.69 16.64 9.77
CA GLY A 174 -8.37 17.22 8.62
C GLY A 174 -8.68 16.21 7.53
N PHE A 175 -9.11 16.72 6.38
CA PHE A 175 -9.49 15.87 5.25
C PHE A 175 -9.18 16.54 3.90
N ASN A 176 -8.43 15.84 3.04
CA ASN A 176 -8.10 16.29 1.68
C ASN A 176 -8.32 15.21 0.60
N GLY A 177 -8.88 14.06 0.99
CA GLY A 177 -9.18 12.95 0.09
C GLY A 177 -9.60 11.71 0.88
N ALA A 178 -10.47 10.90 0.28
CA ALA A 178 -10.91 9.65 0.91
C ALA A 178 -9.81 8.59 0.75
N MET A 179 -9.69 7.71 1.75
CA MET A 179 -8.66 6.68 1.78
C MET A 179 -9.23 5.37 2.33
N VAL A 180 -8.70 4.25 1.84
CA VAL A 180 -9.01 2.91 2.33
C VAL A 180 -7.72 2.14 2.55
N PHE A 181 -7.52 1.64 3.76
CA PHE A 181 -6.55 0.59 4.02
C PHE A 181 -7.18 -0.78 3.84
N SER A 182 -6.40 -1.72 3.31
CA SER A 182 -6.71 -3.15 3.37
C SER A 182 -5.45 -3.98 3.48
N SER A 183 -5.52 -5.16 4.08
CA SER A 183 -4.45 -6.17 3.97
C SER A 183 -4.58 -6.94 2.66
N VAL A 184 -3.46 -7.44 2.12
CA VAL A 184 -3.48 -8.24 0.88
C VAL A 184 -4.18 -9.58 1.10
N ASP A 185 -4.06 -10.15 2.31
CA ASP A 185 -4.78 -11.37 2.70
C ASP A 185 -6.30 -11.17 2.94
N GLY A 186 -6.79 -9.93 2.94
CA GLY A 186 -8.20 -9.59 3.13
C GLY A 186 -8.71 -9.62 4.58
N SER A 187 -7.84 -9.86 5.57
CA SER A 187 -8.21 -9.86 7.00
C SER A 187 -8.63 -8.48 7.55
N VAL A 188 -8.15 -7.38 6.97
CA VAL A 188 -8.49 -6.01 7.37
C VAL A 188 -8.93 -5.20 6.16
N ARG A 189 -9.98 -4.40 6.36
CA ARG A 189 -10.36 -3.29 5.48
C ARG A 189 -11.00 -2.17 6.31
N THR A 190 -10.43 -0.97 6.25
CA THR A 190 -10.91 0.20 6.99
C THR A 190 -10.77 1.46 6.12
N GLY A 191 -11.56 2.49 6.42
CA GLY A 191 -11.66 3.70 5.60
C GLY A 191 -12.94 3.80 4.80
N PHE A 192 -12.97 4.75 3.88
CA PHE A 192 -14.16 5.11 3.10
C PHE A 192 -13.75 5.73 1.76
N THR A 193 -14.68 5.73 0.80
CA THR A 193 -14.38 6.11 -0.60
C THR A 193 -14.98 7.45 -1.03
N ASN A 194 -15.92 7.98 -0.25
CA ASN A 194 -16.65 9.19 -0.61
C ASN A 194 -15.84 10.45 -0.28
N ASP A 195 -15.71 11.36 -1.24
CA ASP A 195 -15.20 12.71 -0.98
C ASP A 195 -16.21 13.48 -0.13
N LEU A 196 -15.78 13.92 1.06
CA LEU A 196 -16.65 14.61 2.02
C LEU A 196 -16.78 16.11 1.69
N ARG A 197 -15.88 16.69 0.89
CA ARG A 197 -15.86 18.15 0.65
C ARG A 197 -17.11 18.67 -0.07
N PRO A 198 -17.68 18.01 -1.10
CA PRO A 198 -18.86 18.52 -1.77
C PRO A 198 -20.05 18.71 -0.82
N GLY A 199 -20.27 17.79 0.12
CA GLY A 199 -21.39 17.83 1.08
C GLY A 199 -21.13 18.64 2.36
N ALA A 200 -19.89 19.08 2.60
CA ALA A 200 -19.55 19.78 3.83
C ALA A 200 -20.08 21.23 3.85
N PRO A 201 -20.66 21.71 4.97
CA PRO A 201 -20.92 23.12 5.20
C PRO A 201 -19.69 24.01 4.98
N TYR A 202 -19.89 25.21 4.43
CA TYR A 202 -18.79 26.11 4.09
C TYR A 202 -17.88 26.46 5.28
N LYS A 203 -18.44 26.56 6.50
CA LYS A 203 -17.69 26.84 7.74
C LYS A 203 -16.61 25.80 8.06
N PHE A 204 -16.70 24.58 7.53
CA PHE A 204 -15.71 23.53 7.72
C PHE A 204 -14.63 23.50 6.63
N LYS A 205 -14.82 24.25 5.54
CA LYS A 205 -13.88 24.31 4.43
C LYS A 205 -12.82 25.36 4.69
N VAL A 206 -11.57 25.01 4.43
CA VAL A 206 -10.43 25.92 4.44
C VAL A 206 -9.59 25.70 3.20
N LYS A 207 -8.70 26.64 2.90
CA LYS A 207 -7.71 26.48 1.85
C LYS A 207 -6.43 25.88 2.43
N ASP A 208 -5.88 24.90 1.74
CA ASP A 208 -4.49 24.48 1.99
C ASP A 208 -3.51 25.52 1.44
N SER A 209 -2.20 25.31 1.65
CA SER A 209 -1.16 26.25 1.25
C SER A 209 -1.07 26.48 -0.27
N ASN A 210 -1.67 25.59 -1.07
CA ASN A 210 -1.75 25.69 -2.52
C ASN A 210 -3.11 26.21 -3.02
N GLY A 211 -4.02 26.57 -2.10
CA GLY A 211 -5.32 27.16 -2.42
C GLY A 211 -6.43 26.14 -2.72
N TYR A 212 -6.20 24.85 -2.49
CA TYR A 212 -7.23 23.83 -2.68
C TYR A 212 -8.17 23.76 -1.48
N ASP A 213 -9.45 23.44 -1.74
CA ASP A 213 -10.41 23.20 -0.65
C ASP A 213 -10.11 21.87 0.05
N VAL A 214 -9.93 21.96 1.36
CA VAL A 214 -9.80 20.86 2.32
C VAL A 214 -10.75 21.10 3.49
N LEU A 215 -11.00 20.08 4.32
CA LEU A 215 -11.78 20.26 5.54
C LEU A 215 -10.87 20.39 6.75
N GLN A 216 -11.28 21.25 7.68
CA GLN A 216 -10.61 21.51 8.95
C GLN A 216 -10.36 20.23 9.76
N PRO A 217 -9.37 20.24 10.67
CA PRO A 217 -9.23 19.19 11.66
C PRO A 217 -10.40 19.19 12.65
N THR A 218 -10.83 18.00 13.10
CA THR A 218 -11.73 17.92 14.27
C THR A 218 -11.02 18.33 15.54
N GLU A 219 -9.69 18.11 15.60
CA GLU A 219 -8.84 18.59 16.70
C GLU A 219 -7.53 19.19 16.14
N PRO A 220 -7.38 20.53 16.12
CA PRO A 220 -6.16 21.18 15.66
C PRO A 220 -5.00 20.98 16.65
N PHE A 221 -3.77 21.23 16.19
CA PHE A 221 -2.57 21.17 17.06
C PHE A 221 -2.58 22.20 18.19
N THR A 222 -3.35 23.29 18.03
CA THR A 222 -3.56 24.31 19.06
C THR A 222 -4.48 23.85 20.19
N GLY A 223 -5.09 22.66 20.07
CA GLY A 223 -6.07 22.12 21.01
C GLY A 223 -7.50 22.58 20.74
N GLY A 224 -8.44 21.97 21.47
CA GLY A 224 -9.88 22.12 21.28
C GLY A 224 -10.45 21.09 20.31
N ARG A 225 -11.77 20.92 20.34
CA ARG A 225 -12.51 19.98 19.48
C ARG A 225 -13.64 20.71 18.76
N ASN A 226 -13.78 20.45 17.46
CA ASN A 226 -14.89 20.96 16.66
C ASN A 226 -16.05 19.96 16.65
N ASP A 227 -16.91 20.02 17.67
CA ASP A 227 -18.02 19.07 17.86
C ASP A 227 -19.01 19.05 16.68
N GLU A 228 -19.23 20.19 16.01
CA GLU A 228 -20.12 20.25 14.85
C GLU A 228 -19.52 19.51 13.64
N LEU A 229 -18.20 19.62 13.44
CA LEU A 229 -17.50 18.87 12.39
C LEU A 229 -17.44 17.37 12.73
N VAL A 230 -17.25 17.02 14.00
CA VAL A 230 -17.35 15.64 14.48
C VAL A 230 -18.73 15.06 14.13
N ALA A 231 -19.80 15.77 14.44
CA ALA A 231 -21.16 15.34 14.10
C ALA A 231 -21.36 15.18 12.58
N TYR A 232 -20.81 16.10 11.78
CA TYR A 232 -20.81 15.97 10.33
C TYR A 232 -20.11 14.68 9.88
N TYR A 233 -18.88 14.42 10.32
CA TYR A 233 -18.15 13.21 9.94
C TYR A 233 -18.84 11.92 10.38
N ARG A 234 -19.46 11.89 11.57
CA ARG A 234 -20.26 10.73 12.03
C ARG A 234 -21.47 10.45 11.15
N GLY A 235 -22.02 11.48 10.50
CA GLY A 235 -23.08 11.32 9.52
C GLY A 235 -22.61 10.80 8.16
N GLN A 236 -21.31 10.87 7.86
CA GLN A 236 -20.75 10.49 6.56
C GLN A 236 -19.92 9.19 6.59
N VAL A 237 -19.28 8.89 7.72
CA VAL A 237 -18.34 7.78 7.89
C VAL A 237 -18.86 6.86 8.98
N SER A 238 -19.07 5.58 8.64
CA SER A 238 -19.52 4.58 9.60
C SER A 238 -18.50 4.37 10.73
N GLN A 239 -19.00 4.06 11.92
CA GLN A 239 -18.16 3.77 13.08
C GLN A 239 -17.13 2.66 12.75
N GLY A 240 -15.90 2.85 13.22
CA GLY A 240 -14.79 1.91 12.99
C GLY A 240 -14.05 2.12 11.66
N ASN A 241 -14.52 2.98 10.76
CA ASN A 241 -13.84 3.23 9.49
C ASN A 241 -12.89 4.44 9.51
N ALA A 242 -12.93 5.28 10.54
CA ALA A 242 -11.95 6.34 10.73
C ALA A 242 -11.93 6.84 12.18
N TYR A 243 -10.77 7.28 12.65
CA TYR A 243 -10.65 8.14 13.82
C TYR A 243 -11.22 9.53 13.49
N ILE A 244 -12.30 9.91 14.15
CA ILE A 244 -12.87 11.26 14.09
C ILE A 244 -12.46 12.05 15.34
N ILE A 245 -12.28 11.35 16.46
CA ILE A 245 -11.72 11.85 17.72
C ILE A 245 -10.73 10.83 18.29
N PRO A 246 -9.81 11.19 19.21
CA PRO A 246 -8.79 10.28 19.76
C PRO A 246 -9.35 9.01 20.43
N ASP A 247 -10.56 9.08 20.98
CA ASP A 247 -11.20 7.98 21.71
C ASP A 247 -11.88 6.94 20.77
N ASP A 248 -11.77 7.10 19.46
CA ASP A 248 -12.32 6.18 18.44
C ASP A 248 -11.53 4.88 18.30
N HIS A 249 -11.22 4.20 19.41
CA HIS A 249 -10.37 3.01 19.41
C HIS A 249 -10.89 1.87 18.52
N ALA A 250 -12.20 1.80 18.26
CA ALA A 250 -12.80 0.85 17.33
C ALA A 250 -12.35 1.04 15.87
N SER A 251 -11.69 2.15 15.55
CA SER A 251 -11.16 2.46 14.22
C SER A 251 -9.74 1.96 13.98
N SER A 252 -9.08 1.41 15.01
CA SER A 252 -7.80 0.71 14.87
C SER A 252 -8.00 -0.76 14.55
N HIS A 253 -7.35 -1.22 13.48
CA HIS A 253 -7.47 -2.59 13.00
C HIS A 253 -6.11 -3.26 12.97
N GLY A 254 -6.06 -4.53 13.37
CA GLY A 254 -4.84 -5.33 13.41
C GLY A 254 -4.89 -6.51 12.43
N THR A 255 -3.77 -6.78 11.77
CA THR A 255 -3.57 -7.96 10.91
C THR A 255 -2.19 -8.56 11.13
N THR A 256 -2.06 -9.86 10.87
CA THR A 256 -0.74 -10.52 10.80
C THR A 256 -0.02 -10.22 9.48
N ASP A 257 -0.73 -9.81 8.43
CA ASP A 257 -0.14 -9.51 7.11
C ASP A 257 0.83 -8.33 7.21
N LYS A 258 1.95 -8.44 6.48
CA LYS A 258 2.97 -7.39 6.36
C LYS A 258 2.85 -6.65 5.03
N ARG A 259 1.82 -6.98 4.25
CA ARG A 259 1.52 -6.39 2.95
C ARG A 259 0.16 -5.72 3.00
N MET A 260 0.18 -4.40 2.86
CA MET A 260 -1.02 -3.57 2.93
C MET A 260 -1.25 -2.89 1.59
N ASN A 261 -2.50 -2.55 1.30
CA ASN A 261 -2.90 -1.66 0.22
C ASN A 261 -3.46 -0.37 0.82
N LEU A 262 -3.04 0.78 0.29
CA LEU A 262 -3.64 2.07 0.55
C LEU A 262 -4.25 2.60 -0.75
N GLU A 263 -5.58 2.63 -0.82
CA GLU A 263 -6.29 3.27 -1.92
C GLU A 263 -6.59 4.73 -1.57
N ILE A 264 -6.32 5.64 -2.51
CA ILE A 264 -6.56 7.07 -2.35
C ILE A 264 -7.45 7.55 -3.50
N TYR A 265 -8.53 8.25 -3.16
CA TYR A 265 -9.56 8.73 -4.09
C TYR A 265 -9.46 10.25 -4.33
#